data_AF-A0A972AQJ3-F1
#
_entry.id   AF-A0A972AQJ3-F1
#
_cell.length_a   1.000
_cell.length_b   1.000
_cell.length_c   1.000
_cell.angle_alpha   90.00
_cell.angle_beta   90.00
_cell.angle_gamma   90.00
#
_symmetry.space_group_name_H-M   'P 1'
#
loop_
_entity.id
_entity.type
_entity.pdbx_description
1 polymer ?
#
loop_
_entity_poly.entity_id
_entity_poly.type
_entity_poly.pdbx_seq_one_letter_code
_entity_poly.pdbx_strand_id
1 'polypeptide(L)'
;MKKTSKKLISLVMIVGILLSSFGLVSCTAPKNVGLAKEIAGKIATWQVENVTITPGDTDLDGELDWSVYACARGGYSGYDNYLDYIDGAVKANYDKLELTDVARIALAVDAKKGDPKSVGGHNLIDTITSTDFATEVFTAGISNALLVLDSKDYGNEAVKNELIQILTSAQRNDGGFNYLLKADPEDTYSIDGDVDSTAMVLQALAPYAADAERTAVITPAVAFVKAGQKDTGGFGGAWGDSPDTTAQALTALSSLGIDPMGTDYIKNETTVLEAVKAYQNEDGGIKGFDGTSNAMSSYQMLNALNAYISFAKGQ
;
A
#
# COMPACT_ATOMS: atom_id res chain seq x y z
N MET A 1 82.19 -30.57 -30.55
CA MET A 1 81.90 -29.66 -29.42
C MET A 1 80.84 -28.66 -29.86
N LYS A 2 79.69 -28.67 -29.18
CA LYS A 2 78.50 -27.86 -29.47
C LYS A 2 78.77 -26.37 -29.19
N LYS A 3 78.42 -25.49 -30.13
CA LYS A 3 78.08 -24.09 -29.83
C LYS A 3 76.72 -23.78 -30.45
N THR A 4 75.74 -23.72 -29.58
CA THR A 4 74.35 -23.30 -29.81
C THR A 4 74.28 -21.78 -29.88
N SER A 5 73.80 -21.20 -30.98
CA SER A 5 73.20 -19.86 -30.97
C SER A 5 71.68 -20.02 -31.10
N LYS A 6 70.96 -19.68 -30.03
CA LYS A 6 69.50 -19.67 -30.00
C LYS A 6 69.02 -18.38 -30.66
N LYS A 7 68.17 -18.50 -31.68
CA LYS A 7 67.35 -17.40 -32.19
C LYS A 7 66.33 -17.02 -31.13
N LEU A 8 66.24 -15.73 -30.81
CA LEU A 8 65.25 -15.13 -29.94
C LEU A 8 63.90 -15.09 -30.70
N ILE A 9 62.92 -15.87 -30.26
CA ILE A 9 61.54 -15.78 -30.72
C ILE A 9 60.80 -15.01 -29.62
N SER A 10 60.35 -13.79 -29.91
CA SER A 10 59.39 -13.05 -29.09
C SER A 10 58.06 -13.80 -29.11
N LEU A 11 57.67 -14.37 -27.96
CA LEU A 11 56.34 -14.91 -27.72
C LEU A 11 55.52 -13.82 -27.01
N VAL A 12 54.63 -13.18 -27.74
CA VAL A 12 53.57 -12.35 -27.15
C VAL A 12 52.58 -13.31 -26.50
N MET A 13 52.56 -13.36 -25.17
CA MET A 13 51.53 -14.08 -24.40
C MET A 13 50.24 -13.26 -24.45
N ILE A 14 49.32 -13.65 -25.33
CA ILE A 14 47.91 -13.24 -25.23
C ILE A 14 47.31 -14.04 -24.07
N VAL A 15 47.14 -13.38 -22.93
CA VAL A 15 46.34 -13.92 -21.82
C VAL A 15 44.87 -13.78 -22.24
N GLY A 16 44.33 -14.86 -22.80
CA GLY A 16 42.89 -15.02 -22.97
C GLY A 16 42.25 -15.24 -21.60
N ILE A 17 41.76 -14.17 -20.99
CA ILE A 17 40.83 -14.28 -19.86
C ILE A 17 39.52 -14.83 -20.43
N LEU A 18 39.35 -16.15 -20.32
CA LEU A 18 38.03 -16.77 -20.38
C LEU A 18 37.26 -16.30 -19.15
N LEU A 19 36.57 -15.16 -19.28
CA LEU A 19 35.41 -14.86 -18.47
C LEU A 19 34.35 -15.91 -18.84
N SER A 20 34.37 -17.04 -18.14
CA SER A 20 33.20 -17.89 -18.02
C SER A 20 32.09 -17.00 -17.49
N SER A 21 31.12 -16.71 -18.34
CA SER A 21 29.82 -16.17 -17.99
C SER A 21 29.14 -17.12 -17.00
N PHE A 22 29.50 -17.01 -15.72
CA PHE A 22 28.54 -17.25 -14.67
C PHE A 22 27.48 -16.17 -14.88
N GLY A 23 26.45 -16.51 -15.66
CA GLY A 23 25.18 -15.84 -15.53
C GLY A 23 24.82 -15.92 -14.06
N LEU A 24 24.88 -14.78 -13.38
CA LEU A 24 24.10 -14.58 -12.18
C LEU A 24 22.66 -14.81 -12.63
N VAL A 25 22.19 -16.04 -12.49
CA VAL A 25 20.77 -16.30 -12.37
C VAL A 25 20.43 -15.60 -11.07
N SER A 26 20.00 -14.34 -11.15
CA SER A 26 19.26 -13.74 -10.06
C SER A 26 18.07 -14.65 -9.87
N CYS A 27 18.11 -15.48 -8.84
CA CYS A 27 16.97 -16.30 -8.47
C CYS A 27 15.93 -15.34 -7.87
N THR A 28 15.26 -14.59 -8.73
CA THR A 28 14.04 -13.89 -8.36
C THR A 28 13.04 -14.98 -8.00
N ALA A 29 12.58 -15.01 -6.74
CA ALA A 29 11.52 -15.92 -6.37
C ALA A 29 10.33 -15.72 -7.33
N PRO A 30 9.61 -16.79 -7.71
CA PRO A 30 8.49 -16.67 -8.62
C PRO A 30 7.47 -15.71 -8.01
N LYS A 31 7.07 -14.67 -8.77
CA LYS A 31 6.02 -13.72 -8.36
C LYS A 31 4.69 -14.40 -7.95
N ASN A 32 4.46 -15.65 -8.32
CA ASN A 32 3.33 -16.47 -7.89
C ASN A 32 1.97 -15.74 -7.88
N VAL A 33 1.69 -15.02 -8.98
CA VAL A 33 0.45 -14.26 -9.18
C VAL A 33 -0.80 -15.16 -9.07
N GLY A 34 -0.65 -16.45 -9.37
CA GLY A 34 -1.71 -17.45 -9.18
C GLY A 34 -2.15 -17.57 -7.72
N LEU A 35 -1.20 -17.75 -6.80
CA LEU A 35 -1.50 -17.81 -5.36
C LEU A 35 -2.11 -16.51 -4.85
N ALA A 36 -1.58 -15.35 -5.28
CA ALA A 36 -2.14 -14.05 -4.89
C ALA A 36 -3.61 -13.90 -5.31
N LYS A 37 -3.96 -14.31 -6.53
CA LYS A 37 -5.35 -14.32 -7.02
C LYS A 37 -6.25 -15.30 -6.26
N GLU A 38 -5.73 -16.48 -5.92
CA GLU A 38 -6.50 -17.46 -5.14
C GLU A 38 -6.87 -16.89 -3.76
N ILE A 39 -5.88 -16.32 -3.06
CA ILE A 39 -6.10 -15.72 -1.74
C ILE A 39 -7.09 -14.56 -1.86
N ALA A 40 -6.87 -13.64 -2.81
CA ALA A 40 -7.72 -12.47 -3.02
C ALA A 40 -9.18 -12.83 -3.35
N GLY A 41 -9.41 -13.85 -4.19
CA GLY A 41 -10.77 -14.29 -4.54
C GLY A 41 -11.55 -14.85 -3.35
N LYS A 42 -10.87 -15.58 -2.45
CA LYS A 42 -11.47 -16.06 -1.19
C LYS A 42 -11.83 -14.91 -0.25
N ILE A 43 -10.93 -13.94 -0.10
CA ILE A 43 -11.19 -12.74 0.72
C ILE A 43 -12.37 -11.95 0.16
N ALA A 44 -12.41 -11.70 -1.16
CA ALA A 44 -13.50 -10.96 -1.80
C ALA A 44 -14.86 -11.65 -1.61
N THR A 45 -14.89 -12.99 -1.71
CA THR A 45 -16.11 -13.77 -1.43
C THR A 45 -16.55 -13.59 0.02
N TRP A 46 -15.61 -13.75 0.97
CA TRP A 46 -15.89 -13.59 2.39
C TRP A 46 -16.41 -12.18 2.72
N GLN A 47 -15.83 -11.13 2.12
CA GLN A 47 -16.28 -9.74 2.35
C GLN A 47 -17.72 -9.53 1.91
N VAL A 48 -18.07 -9.95 0.70
CA VAL A 48 -19.43 -9.79 0.16
C VAL A 48 -20.47 -10.55 0.99
N GLU A 49 -20.09 -11.69 1.59
CA GLU A 49 -20.97 -12.51 2.42
C GLU A 49 -21.15 -11.96 3.85
N ASN A 50 -20.13 -11.30 4.42
CA ASN A 50 -20.09 -10.94 5.85
C ASN A 50 -20.18 -9.44 6.14
N VAL A 51 -19.81 -8.58 5.20
CA VAL A 51 -19.95 -7.13 5.31
C VAL A 51 -21.06 -6.72 4.34
N THR A 52 -22.28 -6.60 4.85
CA THR A 52 -23.48 -6.43 4.02
C THR A 52 -24.12 -5.07 4.20
N ILE A 53 -24.66 -4.51 3.12
CA ILE A 53 -25.48 -3.29 3.18
C ILE A 53 -26.86 -3.63 3.73
N THR A 54 -27.22 -3.05 4.87
CA THR A 54 -28.57 -3.17 5.43
C THR A 54 -29.54 -2.31 4.61
N PRO A 55 -30.63 -2.87 4.04
CA PRO A 55 -31.56 -2.09 3.23
C PRO A 55 -32.22 -0.95 4.03
N GLY A 56 -32.15 0.27 3.50
CA GLY A 56 -32.73 1.46 4.12
C GLY A 56 -31.89 2.07 5.24
N ASP A 57 -30.71 1.50 5.50
CA ASP A 57 -29.73 2.09 6.40
C ASP A 57 -29.15 3.39 5.80
N THR A 58 -28.87 4.34 6.68
CA THR A 58 -28.29 5.65 6.36
C THR A 58 -27.13 6.00 7.28
N ASP A 59 -26.70 5.06 8.14
CA ASP A 59 -25.51 5.26 8.96
C ASP A 59 -24.25 5.15 8.10
N LEU A 60 -23.17 5.81 8.54
CA LEU A 60 -21.87 5.72 7.87
C LEU A 60 -21.15 4.47 8.34
N ASP A 61 -20.63 3.69 7.40
CA ASP A 61 -19.90 2.45 7.69
C ASP A 61 -18.58 2.42 6.92
N GLY A 62 -17.49 2.69 7.64
CA GLY A 62 -16.16 2.72 7.06
C GLY A 62 -15.62 1.35 6.67
N GLU A 63 -16.03 0.26 7.34
CA GLU A 63 -15.61 -1.09 6.97
C GLU A 63 -16.26 -1.51 5.65
N LEU A 64 -17.54 -1.15 5.47
CA LEU A 64 -18.25 -1.34 4.22
C LEU A 64 -17.62 -0.55 3.08
N ASP A 65 -17.36 0.75 3.26
CA ASP A 65 -16.77 1.60 2.22
C ASP A 65 -15.43 1.02 1.71
N TRP A 66 -14.54 0.61 2.63
CA TRP A 66 -13.26 0.02 2.26
C TRP A 66 -13.40 -1.37 1.62
N SER A 67 -14.36 -2.18 2.07
CA SER A 67 -14.65 -3.50 1.48
C SER A 67 -15.15 -3.35 0.04
N VAL A 68 -16.03 -2.38 -0.20
CA VAL A 68 -16.53 -2.01 -1.53
C VAL A 68 -15.38 -1.56 -2.42
N TYR A 69 -14.55 -0.64 -1.94
CA TYR A 69 -13.39 -0.13 -2.67
C TYR A 69 -12.44 -1.25 -3.08
N ALA A 70 -12.04 -2.12 -2.13
CA ALA A 70 -11.12 -3.22 -2.39
C ALA A 70 -11.70 -4.25 -3.37
N CYS A 71 -12.99 -4.61 -3.24
CA CYS A 71 -13.65 -5.52 -4.17
C CYS A 71 -13.75 -4.94 -5.58
N ALA A 72 -14.22 -3.69 -5.70
CA ALA A 72 -14.41 -3.03 -6.98
C ALA A 72 -13.09 -2.82 -7.73
N ARG A 73 -12.03 -2.36 -7.04
CA ARG A 73 -10.69 -2.18 -7.62
C ARG A 73 -10.07 -3.51 -8.08
N GLY A 74 -10.38 -4.61 -7.40
CA GLY A 74 -9.96 -5.96 -7.79
C GLY A 74 -10.77 -6.59 -8.93
N GLY A 75 -11.87 -5.95 -9.35
CA GLY A 75 -12.78 -6.47 -10.37
C GLY A 75 -13.73 -7.57 -9.87
N TYR A 76 -13.95 -7.67 -8.56
CA TYR A 76 -14.89 -8.61 -7.95
C TYR A 76 -16.31 -8.05 -7.98
N SER A 77 -17.31 -8.92 -8.17
CA SER A 77 -18.73 -8.55 -8.14
C SER A 77 -19.24 -8.44 -6.70
N GLY A 78 -20.33 -7.68 -6.49
CA GLY A 78 -20.93 -7.45 -5.18
C GLY A 78 -21.20 -5.97 -4.91
N TYR A 79 -21.93 -5.71 -3.83
CA TYR A 79 -22.28 -4.35 -3.39
C TYR A 79 -22.97 -3.51 -4.48
N ASP A 80 -23.90 -4.11 -5.22
CA ASP A 80 -24.56 -3.46 -6.35
C ASP A 80 -25.40 -2.25 -5.93
N ASN A 81 -25.90 -2.26 -4.70
CA ASN A 81 -26.69 -1.18 -4.09
C ASN A 81 -25.83 -0.15 -3.33
N TYR A 82 -24.49 -0.22 -3.40
CA TYR A 82 -23.63 0.69 -2.64
C TYR A 82 -23.85 2.16 -2.98
N LEU A 83 -23.97 2.50 -4.27
CA LEU A 83 -24.12 3.91 -4.70
C LEU A 83 -25.41 4.53 -4.16
N ASP A 84 -26.51 3.78 -4.14
CA ASP A 84 -27.78 4.25 -3.57
C ASP A 84 -27.69 4.39 -2.04
N TYR A 85 -27.06 3.43 -1.37
CA TYR A 85 -26.83 3.47 0.08
C TYR A 85 -25.99 4.69 0.48
N ILE A 86 -24.83 4.87 -0.15
CA ILE A 86 -23.88 5.90 0.26
C ILE A 86 -24.40 7.31 -0.07
N ASP A 87 -25.20 7.47 -1.12
CA ASP A 87 -25.92 8.71 -1.39
C ASP A 87 -26.84 9.09 -0.23
N GLY A 88 -27.64 8.13 0.25
CA GLY A 88 -28.51 8.32 1.41
C GLY A 88 -27.75 8.60 2.70
N ALA A 89 -26.68 7.84 2.97
CA ALA A 89 -25.89 7.96 4.17
C ALA A 89 -25.14 9.32 4.25
N VAL A 90 -24.52 9.75 3.14
CA VAL A 90 -23.86 11.05 3.05
C VAL A 90 -24.89 12.18 3.18
N LYS A 91 -26.03 12.10 2.50
CA LYS A 91 -27.09 13.12 2.61
C LYS A 91 -27.58 13.31 4.05
N ALA A 92 -27.65 12.24 4.83
CA ALA A 92 -28.10 12.27 6.22
C ALA A 92 -27.03 12.76 7.22
N ASN A 93 -25.74 12.57 6.90
CA ASN A 93 -24.65 12.74 7.86
C ASN A 93 -23.50 13.64 7.40
N TYR A 94 -23.64 14.36 6.27
CA TYR A 94 -22.57 15.14 5.65
C TYR A 94 -21.82 16.05 6.62
N ASP A 95 -22.53 16.79 7.48
CA ASP A 95 -21.93 17.73 8.44
C ASP A 95 -21.07 17.08 9.53
N LYS A 96 -21.08 15.75 9.64
CA LYS A 96 -20.28 14.96 10.59
C LYS A 96 -19.05 14.31 9.95
N LEU A 97 -18.91 14.38 8.63
CA LEU A 97 -17.83 13.71 7.93
C LEU A 97 -16.49 14.36 8.27
N GLU A 98 -15.53 13.54 8.67
CA GLU A 98 -14.14 13.94 8.76
C GLU A 98 -13.44 13.80 7.40
N LEU A 99 -12.28 14.44 7.22
CA LEU A 99 -11.51 14.35 5.96
C LEU A 99 -11.26 12.88 5.55
N THR A 100 -11.00 12.01 6.51
CA THR A 100 -10.78 10.58 6.28
C THR A 100 -12.03 9.89 5.73
N ASP A 101 -13.23 10.26 6.20
CA ASP A 101 -14.49 9.72 5.68
C ASP A 101 -14.74 10.23 4.25
N VAL A 102 -14.60 11.54 4.04
CA VAL A 102 -14.76 12.17 2.72
C VAL A 102 -13.86 11.49 1.69
N ALA A 103 -12.59 11.30 2.02
CA ALA A 103 -11.63 10.69 1.11
C ALA A 103 -11.92 9.20 0.86
N ARG A 104 -12.24 8.43 1.91
CA ARG A 104 -12.61 7.01 1.78
C ARG A 104 -13.84 6.83 0.88
N ILE A 105 -14.88 7.61 1.12
CA ILE A 105 -16.14 7.55 0.35
C ILE A 105 -15.87 7.92 -1.10
N ALA A 106 -15.09 8.98 -1.35
CA ALA A 106 -14.73 9.37 -2.71
C ALA A 106 -14.03 8.24 -3.48
N LEU A 107 -13.06 7.55 -2.85
CA LEU A 107 -12.38 6.39 -3.44
C LEU A 107 -13.35 5.24 -3.74
N ALA A 108 -14.23 4.89 -2.80
CA ALA A 108 -15.18 3.80 -2.94
C ALA A 108 -16.23 4.06 -4.04
N VAL A 109 -16.79 5.28 -4.06
CA VAL A 109 -17.72 5.74 -5.12
C VAL A 109 -17.04 5.69 -6.48
N ASP A 110 -15.81 6.19 -6.58
CA ASP A 110 -15.05 6.19 -7.83
C ASP A 110 -14.79 4.76 -8.35
N ALA A 111 -14.39 3.85 -7.46
CA ALA A 111 -14.15 2.45 -7.79
C ALA A 111 -15.42 1.74 -8.27
N LYS A 112 -16.60 2.12 -7.73
CA LYS A 112 -17.92 1.67 -8.20
C LYS A 112 -18.43 2.44 -9.43
N LYS A 113 -17.59 3.28 -10.03
CA LYS A 113 -17.87 4.09 -11.24
C LYS A 113 -18.98 5.13 -11.01
N GLY A 114 -19.22 5.52 -9.76
CA GLY A 114 -20.02 6.69 -9.42
C GLY A 114 -19.21 7.99 -9.59
N ASP A 115 -19.86 9.11 -9.29
CA ASP A 115 -19.24 10.43 -9.35
C ASP A 115 -19.05 11.01 -7.93
N PRO A 116 -17.80 11.12 -7.42
CA PRO A 116 -17.55 11.68 -6.09
C PRO A 116 -17.92 13.17 -5.97
N LYS A 117 -18.27 13.84 -7.08
CA LYS A 117 -18.73 15.23 -7.07
C LYS A 117 -20.24 15.38 -6.81
N SER A 118 -20.98 14.29 -6.66
CA SER A 118 -22.44 14.34 -6.52
C SER A 118 -23.01 13.32 -5.51
N VAL A 119 -22.29 13.02 -4.44
CA VAL A 119 -22.70 12.03 -3.41
C VAL A 119 -23.56 12.70 -2.35
N GLY A 120 -24.80 12.24 -2.17
CA GLY A 120 -25.75 12.79 -1.21
C GLY A 120 -26.14 14.25 -1.49
N GLY A 121 -25.88 14.75 -2.70
CA GLY A 121 -26.01 16.15 -3.07
C GLY A 121 -24.77 17.02 -2.79
N HIS A 122 -23.63 16.42 -2.43
CA HIS A 122 -22.40 17.12 -2.10
C HIS A 122 -21.24 16.74 -3.04
N ASN A 123 -20.32 17.69 -3.24
CA ASN A 123 -19.08 17.47 -3.99
C ASN A 123 -17.92 17.19 -3.05
N LEU A 124 -17.56 15.92 -2.87
CA LEU A 124 -16.52 15.49 -1.93
C LEU A 124 -15.12 15.96 -2.35
N ILE A 125 -14.89 16.21 -3.65
CA ILE A 125 -13.63 16.77 -4.15
C ILE A 125 -13.50 18.24 -3.73
N ASP A 126 -14.59 19.00 -3.79
CA ASP A 126 -14.61 20.39 -3.31
C ASP A 126 -14.42 20.44 -1.78
N THR A 127 -15.00 19.48 -1.05
CA THR A 127 -14.79 19.34 0.39
C THR A 127 -13.32 19.14 0.74
N ILE A 128 -12.64 18.19 0.08
CA ILE A 128 -11.21 17.95 0.25
C ILE A 128 -10.42 19.22 -0.06
N THR A 129 -10.65 19.83 -1.21
CA THR A 129 -9.86 20.98 -1.68
C THR A 129 -10.11 22.29 -0.92
N SER A 130 -11.22 22.36 -0.17
CA SER A 130 -11.54 23.49 0.70
C SER A 130 -11.23 23.24 2.18
N THR A 131 -10.64 22.08 2.51
CA THR A 131 -10.29 21.72 3.89
C THR A 131 -9.19 22.62 4.42
N ASP A 132 -9.33 23.09 5.66
CA ASP A 132 -8.23 23.75 6.39
C ASP A 132 -7.29 22.68 6.98
N PHE A 133 -6.30 22.26 6.18
CA PHE A 133 -5.36 21.22 6.57
C PHE A 133 -4.48 21.59 7.77
N ALA A 134 -4.43 22.86 8.19
CA ALA A 134 -3.72 23.24 9.41
C ALA A 134 -4.38 22.68 10.69
N THR A 135 -5.66 22.29 10.61
CA THR A 135 -6.42 21.68 11.71
C THR A 135 -6.30 20.16 11.76
N GLU A 136 -5.80 19.54 10.68
CA GLU A 136 -5.63 18.10 10.59
C GLU A 136 -4.44 17.64 11.43
N VAL A 137 -4.66 16.57 12.19
CA VAL A 137 -3.64 15.99 13.09
C VAL A 137 -3.20 14.60 12.68
N PHE A 138 -4.02 13.88 11.90
CA PHE A 138 -3.77 12.49 11.52
C PHE A 138 -3.22 12.35 10.11
N THR A 139 -2.21 11.49 9.97
CA THR A 139 -1.52 11.19 8.71
C THR A 139 -2.45 10.56 7.66
N ALA A 140 -3.41 9.74 8.11
CA ALA A 140 -4.31 9.01 7.23
C ALA A 140 -5.21 9.93 6.40
N GLY A 141 -5.78 10.99 7.00
CA GLY A 141 -6.64 11.94 6.30
C GLY A 141 -5.93 12.64 5.15
N ILE A 142 -4.72 13.16 5.41
CA ILE A 142 -3.87 13.82 4.40
C ILE A 142 -3.45 12.84 3.30
N SER A 143 -3.04 11.62 3.67
CA SER A 143 -2.61 10.60 2.70
C SER A 143 -3.76 10.18 1.79
N ASN A 144 -4.96 9.95 2.34
CA ASN A 144 -6.13 9.56 1.57
C ASN A 144 -6.65 10.71 0.68
N ALA A 145 -6.60 11.96 1.16
CA ALA A 145 -6.94 13.12 0.35
C ALA A 145 -6.05 13.23 -0.89
N LEU A 146 -4.74 13.03 -0.74
CA LEU A 146 -3.81 13.04 -1.87
C LEU A 146 -4.09 11.88 -2.84
N LEU A 147 -4.34 10.66 -2.32
CA LEU A 147 -4.74 9.52 -3.13
C LEU A 147 -6.01 9.78 -3.95
N VAL A 148 -7.02 10.46 -3.38
CA VAL A 148 -8.23 10.86 -4.12
C VAL A 148 -7.88 11.82 -5.25
N LEU A 149 -7.12 12.88 -4.96
CA LEU A 149 -6.78 13.90 -5.94
C LEU A 149 -5.87 13.37 -7.06
N ASP A 150 -5.10 12.31 -6.81
CA ASP A 150 -4.27 11.63 -7.81
C ASP A 150 -4.98 10.49 -8.54
N SER A 151 -6.14 10.04 -8.06
CA SER A 151 -6.90 8.94 -8.70
C SER A 151 -7.40 9.32 -10.10
N LYS A 152 -7.66 10.61 -10.34
CA LYS A 152 -8.07 11.19 -11.62
C LYS A 152 -7.58 12.63 -11.73
N ASP A 153 -7.63 13.19 -12.93
CA ASP A 153 -7.36 14.61 -13.11
C ASP A 153 -8.53 15.47 -12.59
N TYR A 154 -8.49 15.78 -11.30
CA TYR A 154 -9.39 16.74 -10.66
C TYR A 154 -8.83 18.16 -10.65
N GLY A 155 -7.64 18.41 -11.21
CA GLY A 155 -6.89 19.65 -11.03
C GLY A 155 -6.35 19.83 -9.62
N ASN A 156 -6.32 21.08 -9.12
CA ASN A 156 -5.92 21.42 -7.74
C ASN A 156 -4.45 21.13 -7.39
N GLU A 157 -3.53 21.39 -8.33
CA GLU A 157 -2.08 21.23 -8.11
C GLU A 157 -1.56 21.98 -6.87
N ALA A 158 -2.13 23.14 -6.53
CA ALA A 158 -1.76 23.86 -5.31
C ALA A 158 -2.06 23.05 -4.04
N VAL A 159 -3.26 22.46 -3.97
CA VAL A 159 -3.69 21.61 -2.84
C VAL A 159 -2.87 20.32 -2.79
N LYS A 160 -2.63 19.67 -3.94
CA LYS A 160 -1.76 18.47 -3.98
C LYS A 160 -0.36 18.79 -3.46
N ASN A 161 0.22 19.91 -3.88
CA ASN A 161 1.53 20.35 -3.38
C ASN A 161 1.51 20.64 -1.87
N GLU A 162 0.44 21.23 -1.35
CA GLU A 162 0.27 21.45 0.09
C GLU A 162 0.22 20.12 0.87
N LEU A 163 -0.60 19.15 0.42
CA LEU A 163 -0.68 17.81 1.03
C LEU A 163 0.68 17.11 0.99
N ILE A 164 1.38 17.14 -0.15
CA ILE A 164 2.73 16.57 -0.28
C ILE A 164 3.70 17.24 0.69
N GLN A 165 3.64 18.57 0.86
CA GLN A 165 4.49 19.29 1.81
C GLN A 165 4.18 18.90 3.25
N ILE A 166 2.90 18.78 3.62
CA ILE A 166 2.48 18.33 4.96
C ILE A 166 3.05 16.93 5.23
N LEU A 167 2.84 15.98 4.31
CA LEU A 167 3.32 14.62 4.45
C LEU A 167 4.85 14.58 4.55
N THR A 168 5.56 15.19 3.61
CA THR A 168 7.03 15.16 3.61
C THR A 168 7.66 15.84 4.82
N SER A 169 7.01 16.87 5.38
CA SER A 169 7.48 17.54 6.60
C SER A 169 7.20 16.75 7.88
N ALA A 170 6.32 15.74 7.83
CA ALA A 170 5.95 14.91 8.98
C ALA A 170 6.93 13.76 9.26
N GLN A 171 7.92 13.51 8.39
CA GLN A 171 8.86 12.41 8.52
C GLN A 171 9.64 12.49 9.85
N ARG A 172 9.70 11.36 10.55
CA ARG A 172 10.41 11.23 11.83
C ARG A 172 11.91 11.00 11.61
N ASN A 173 12.69 11.16 12.67
CA ASN A 173 14.15 11.04 12.62
C ASN A 173 14.65 9.63 12.23
N ASP A 174 13.82 8.60 12.45
CA ASP A 174 14.08 7.21 12.05
C ASP A 174 13.73 6.93 10.57
N GLY A 175 13.22 7.94 9.85
CA GLY A 175 12.81 7.84 8.45
C GLY A 175 11.37 7.39 8.24
N GLY A 176 10.66 6.99 9.30
CA GLY A 176 9.26 6.58 9.23
C GLY A 176 8.29 7.75 9.36
N PHE A 177 7.00 7.42 9.31
CA PHE A 177 5.87 8.29 9.64
C PHE A 177 5.03 7.64 10.73
N ASN A 178 4.27 8.45 11.44
CA ASN A 178 3.44 8.04 12.56
C ASN A 178 1.97 8.38 12.30
N TYR A 179 1.03 7.83 13.08
CA TYR A 179 -0.39 8.18 12.96
C TYR A 179 -0.66 9.67 13.17
N LEU A 180 0.13 10.36 14.01
CA LEU A 180 0.12 11.82 14.12
C LEU A 180 1.10 12.48 13.15
N LEU A 181 0.65 13.56 12.49
CA LEU A 181 1.49 14.38 11.63
C LEU A 181 2.65 15.03 12.40
N LYS A 182 2.45 15.35 13.68
CA LYS A 182 3.44 15.99 14.55
C LYS A 182 3.70 15.12 15.77
N ALA A 183 4.96 15.05 16.18
CA ALA A 183 5.35 14.37 17.40
C ALA A 183 4.76 15.12 18.60
N ASP A 184 4.06 14.41 19.46
CA ASP A 184 3.57 14.89 20.74
C ASP A 184 4.48 14.34 21.86
N PRO A 185 5.25 15.19 22.55
CA PRO A 185 6.11 14.76 23.65
C PRO A 185 5.34 14.10 24.81
N GLU A 186 4.05 14.34 24.96
CA GLU A 186 3.19 13.72 25.98
C GLU A 186 2.70 12.33 25.56
N ASP A 187 2.71 12.04 24.25
CA ASP A 187 2.40 10.74 23.68
C ASP A 187 3.66 10.10 23.09
N THR A 188 4.37 9.31 23.88
CA THR A 188 5.63 8.71 23.45
C THR A 188 5.48 7.76 22.26
N TYR A 189 4.26 7.28 21.96
CA TYR A 189 4.00 6.45 20.78
C TYR A 189 3.92 7.27 19.48
N SER A 190 3.89 8.60 19.57
CA SER A 190 3.83 9.49 18.41
C SER A 190 5.20 9.93 17.87
N ILE A 191 6.27 9.62 18.61
CA ILE A 191 7.63 10.12 18.35
C ILE A 191 8.28 9.36 17.18
N ASP A 192 8.28 8.03 17.27
CA ASP A 192 8.91 7.15 16.28
C ASP A 192 7.90 6.79 15.18
N GLY A 193 8.40 6.39 14.02
CA GLY A 193 7.56 5.90 12.93
C GLY A 193 6.89 4.57 13.28
N ASP A 194 5.81 4.27 12.56
CA ASP A 194 5.19 2.96 12.51
C ASP A 194 5.01 2.52 11.05
N VAL A 195 4.99 1.21 10.81
CA VAL A 195 5.00 0.66 9.43
C VAL A 195 3.71 0.99 8.70
N ASP A 196 2.57 0.98 9.38
CA ASP A 196 1.25 1.23 8.80
C ASP A 196 1.15 2.66 8.27
N SER A 197 1.43 3.66 9.10
CA SER A 197 1.44 5.07 8.72
C SER A 197 2.51 5.37 7.68
N THR A 198 3.70 4.79 7.82
CA THR A 198 4.78 4.94 6.82
C THR A 198 4.33 4.42 5.46
N ALA A 199 3.71 3.26 5.42
CA ALA A 199 3.20 2.66 4.19
C ALA A 199 2.05 3.47 3.58
N MET A 200 1.14 4.07 4.37
CA MET A 200 0.10 4.96 3.85
C MET A 200 0.69 6.19 3.16
N VAL A 201 1.71 6.82 3.76
CA VAL A 201 2.39 7.96 3.14
C VAL A 201 3.12 7.53 1.86
N LEU A 202 3.80 6.38 1.87
CA LEU A 202 4.47 5.87 0.67
C LEU A 202 3.48 5.58 -0.47
N GLN A 203 2.28 5.08 -0.17
CA GLN A 203 1.22 4.89 -1.18
C GLN A 203 0.82 6.23 -1.81
N ALA A 204 0.60 7.25 -1.00
CA ALA A 204 0.22 8.59 -1.47
C ALA A 204 1.35 9.27 -2.25
N LEU A 205 2.61 9.04 -1.87
CA LEU A 205 3.78 9.63 -2.54
C LEU A 205 4.29 8.84 -3.75
N ALA A 206 3.78 7.62 -3.99
CA ALA A 206 4.26 6.75 -5.06
C ALA A 206 4.27 7.41 -6.47
N PRO A 207 3.25 8.20 -6.89
CA PRO A 207 3.26 8.90 -8.18
C PRO A 207 4.42 9.89 -8.34
N TYR A 208 5.01 10.34 -7.23
CA TYR A 208 6.05 11.38 -7.19
C TYR A 208 7.46 10.80 -7.00
N ALA A 209 7.62 9.48 -7.04
CA ALA A 209 8.90 8.82 -6.78
C ALA A 209 10.03 9.12 -7.79
N ALA A 210 9.73 9.77 -8.92
CA ALA A 210 10.73 10.25 -9.87
C ALA A 210 11.29 11.65 -9.54
N ASP A 211 10.62 12.39 -8.66
CA ASP A 211 11.09 13.71 -8.18
C ASP A 211 12.20 13.53 -7.15
N ALA A 212 13.31 14.27 -7.28
CA ALA A 212 14.48 14.12 -6.43
C ALA A 212 14.22 14.51 -4.97
N GLU A 213 13.41 15.54 -4.72
CA GLU A 213 13.04 15.96 -3.36
C GLU A 213 12.16 14.89 -2.70
N ARG A 214 11.21 14.33 -3.43
CA ARG A 214 10.34 13.27 -2.90
C ARG A 214 11.09 11.96 -2.73
N THR A 215 12.02 11.63 -3.62
CA THR A 215 12.90 10.47 -3.50
C THR A 215 13.72 10.50 -2.20
N ALA A 216 14.17 11.69 -1.77
CA ALA A 216 14.93 11.86 -0.54
C ALA A 216 14.11 11.51 0.72
N VAL A 217 12.78 11.63 0.66
CA VAL A 217 11.86 11.25 1.74
C VAL A 217 11.40 9.79 1.60
N ILE A 218 11.10 9.35 0.37
CA ILE A 218 10.63 7.99 0.07
C ILE A 218 11.69 6.94 0.41
N THR A 219 12.97 7.20 0.10
CA THR A 219 14.06 6.23 0.31
C THR A 219 14.20 5.79 1.78
N PRO A 220 14.34 6.70 2.77
CA PRO A 220 14.40 6.30 4.17
C PRO A 220 13.09 5.66 4.66
N ALA A 221 11.93 6.10 4.17
CA ALA A 221 10.65 5.48 4.53
C ALA A 221 10.51 4.04 4.01
N VAL A 222 10.98 3.74 2.80
CA VAL A 222 11.05 2.36 2.29
C VAL A 222 12.01 1.51 3.13
N ALA A 223 13.17 2.07 3.52
CA ALA A 223 14.11 1.38 4.40
C ALA A 223 13.48 1.09 5.78
N PHE A 224 12.71 2.03 6.32
CA PHE A 224 11.95 1.86 7.55
C PHE A 224 10.94 0.71 7.43
N VAL A 225 10.10 0.69 6.38
CA VAL A 225 9.15 -0.41 6.12
C VAL A 225 9.88 -1.75 6.01
N LYS A 226 10.98 -1.81 5.26
CA LYS A 226 11.79 -3.04 5.11
C LYS A 226 12.35 -3.54 6.45
N ALA A 227 12.76 -2.63 7.35
CA ALA A 227 13.22 -2.99 8.68
C ALA A 227 12.11 -3.59 9.58
N GLY A 228 10.85 -3.29 9.28
CA GLY A 228 9.67 -3.85 9.95
C GLY A 228 9.34 -5.31 9.58
N GLN A 229 10.04 -5.89 8.60
CA GLN A 229 9.82 -7.28 8.18
C GLN A 229 10.28 -8.28 9.25
N LYS A 230 9.44 -9.28 9.54
CA LYS A 230 9.65 -10.30 10.56
C LYS A 230 10.18 -11.61 9.98
N ASP A 231 10.60 -12.50 10.89
CA ASP A 231 11.15 -13.82 10.56
C ASP A 231 10.15 -14.76 9.87
N THR A 232 8.85 -14.47 9.96
CA THR A 232 7.78 -15.19 9.26
C THR A 232 7.66 -14.80 7.78
N GLY A 233 8.37 -13.75 7.34
CA GLY A 233 8.20 -13.13 6.03
C GLY A 233 7.15 -11.99 6.01
N GLY A 234 6.28 -11.91 7.02
CA GLY A 234 5.32 -10.82 7.18
C GLY A 234 5.95 -9.52 7.71
N PHE A 235 5.11 -8.52 7.95
CA PHE A 235 5.50 -7.26 8.59
C PHE A 235 4.71 -7.05 9.88
N GLY A 236 5.25 -6.23 10.78
CA GLY A 236 4.56 -5.87 12.00
C GLY A 236 5.37 -4.97 12.93
N GLY A 237 4.75 -4.55 14.03
CA GLY A 237 5.35 -3.65 15.02
C GLY A 237 6.08 -4.38 16.16
N ALA A 238 6.14 -3.72 17.32
CA ALA A 238 6.74 -4.27 18.54
C ALA A 238 5.99 -5.52 19.08
N TRP A 239 4.73 -5.70 18.70
CA TRP A 239 3.85 -6.77 19.19
C TRP A 239 3.88 -8.05 18.34
N GLY A 240 4.75 -8.09 17.32
CA GLY A 240 4.92 -9.25 16.43
C GLY A 240 4.35 -9.02 15.04
N ASP A 241 4.07 -10.12 14.36
CA ASP A 241 3.48 -10.16 13.02
C ASP A 241 2.05 -9.64 13.01
N SER A 242 1.71 -8.86 11.98
CA SER A 242 0.39 -8.25 11.81
C SER A 242 -0.10 -8.43 10.37
N PRO A 243 -1.27 -9.04 10.14
CA PRO A 243 -1.88 -9.11 8.81
C PRO A 243 -2.13 -7.73 8.21
N ASP A 244 -2.61 -6.78 9.03
CA ASP A 244 -2.90 -5.40 8.61
C ASP A 244 -1.61 -4.66 8.19
N THR A 245 -0.58 -4.73 9.03
CA THR A 245 0.72 -4.11 8.74
C THR A 245 1.40 -4.76 7.53
N THR A 246 1.26 -6.08 7.36
CA THR A 246 1.71 -6.78 6.15
C THR A 246 0.97 -6.28 4.92
N ALA A 247 -0.34 -6.06 5.00
CA ALA A 247 -1.13 -5.52 3.90
C ALA A 247 -0.70 -4.10 3.53
N GLN A 248 -0.48 -3.22 4.51
CA GLN A 248 0.02 -1.86 4.26
C GLN A 248 1.39 -1.86 3.57
N ALA A 249 2.35 -2.60 4.12
CA ALA A 249 3.69 -2.74 3.53
C ALA A 249 3.63 -3.29 2.10
N LEU A 250 2.85 -4.34 1.86
CA LEU A 250 2.68 -4.95 0.55
C LEU A 250 2.07 -3.97 -0.46
N THR A 251 1.08 -3.16 -0.04
CA THR A 251 0.46 -2.13 -0.88
C THR A 251 1.47 -1.06 -1.25
N ALA A 252 2.21 -0.51 -0.27
CA ALA A 252 3.21 0.54 -0.48
C ALA A 252 4.33 0.09 -1.43
N LEU A 253 4.92 -1.09 -1.19
CA LEU A 253 5.99 -1.62 -2.04
C LEU A 253 5.51 -1.81 -3.48
N SER A 254 4.33 -2.40 -3.67
CA SER A 254 3.75 -2.62 -4.99
C SER A 254 3.48 -1.31 -5.73
N SER A 255 2.92 -0.30 -5.04
CA SER A 255 2.66 1.04 -5.61
C SER A 255 3.94 1.76 -6.02
N LEU A 256 5.05 1.54 -5.32
CA LEU A 256 6.37 2.10 -5.65
C LEU A 256 7.10 1.31 -6.76
N GLY A 257 6.52 0.22 -7.27
CA GLY A 257 7.18 -0.65 -8.24
C GLY A 257 8.31 -1.51 -7.65
N ILE A 258 8.33 -1.69 -6.33
CA ILE A 258 9.30 -2.53 -5.63
C ILE A 258 8.71 -3.92 -5.51
N ASP A 259 9.44 -4.96 -5.93
CA ASP A 259 8.96 -6.34 -5.87
C ASP A 259 8.94 -6.87 -4.43
N PRO A 260 7.77 -7.05 -3.80
CA PRO A 260 7.67 -7.55 -2.43
C PRO A 260 7.98 -9.06 -2.34
N MET A 261 8.13 -9.75 -3.48
CA MET A 261 8.61 -11.14 -3.55
C MET A 261 10.10 -11.22 -3.91
N GLY A 262 10.77 -10.08 -4.06
CA GLY A 262 12.20 -10.02 -4.35
C GLY A 262 13.03 -10.62 -3.21
N THR A 263 14.28 -11.00 -3.51
CA THR A 263 15.23 -11.61 -2.54
C THR A 263 15.42 -10.78 -1.28
N ASP A 264 15.26 -9.47 -1.40
CA ASP A 264 15.36 -8.49 -0.33
C ASP A 264 14.25 -8.62 0.74
N TYR A 265 13.16 -9.30 0.40
CA TYR A 265 11.98 -9.50 1.24
C TYR A 265 11.71 -10.99 1.52
N ILE A 266 12.71 -11.86 1.35
CA ILE A 266 12.63 -13.25 1.75
C ILE A 266 13.26 -13.40 3.14
N LYS A 267 12.53 -14.02 4.07
CA LYS A 267 12.98 -14.27 5.45
C LYS A 267 12.82 -15.73 5.75
N ASN A 268 13.90 -16.39 6.21
CA ASN A 268 13.89 -17.82 6.53
C ASN A 268 13.24 -18.67 5.43
N GLU A 269 13.64 -18.41 4.17
CA GLU A 269 13.11 -19.08 2.96
C GLU A 269 11.60 -18.86 2.70
N THR A 270 10.95 -17.99 3.49
CA THR A 270 9.52 -17.65 3.40
C THR A 270 9.35 -16.31 2.67
N THR A 271 8.48 -16.31 1.68
CA THR A 271 8.05 -15.12 0.94
C THR A 271 6.95 -14.38 1.68
N VAL A 272 6.78 -13.08 1.38
CA VAL A 272 5.66 -12.28 1.93
C VAL A 272 4.30 -12.92 1.58
N LEU A 273 4.15 -13.53 0.40
CA LEU A 273 2.89 -14.16 -0.01
C LEU A 273 2.57 -15.44 0.77
N GLU A 274 3.58 -16.19 1.20
CA GLU A 274 3.40 -17.34 2.10
C GLU A 274 2.99 -16.88 3.50
N ALA A 275 3.56 -15.78 4.00
CA ALA A 275 3.11 -15.16 5.24
C ALA A 275 1.63 -14.72 5.14
N VAL A 276 1.26 -14.06 4.03
CA VAL A 276 -0.14 -13.70 3.74
C VAL A 276 -1.06 -14.93 3.72
N LYS A 277 -0.62 -16.03 3.11
CA LYS A 277 -1.41 -17.28 3.10
C LYS A 277 -1.65 -17.83 4.51
N ALA A 278 -0.68 -17.69 5.42
CA ALA A 278 -0.81 -18.11 6.82
C ALA A 278 -1.74 -17.22 7.68
N TYR A 279 -2.18 -16.07 7.14
CA TYR A 279 -3.18 -15.22 7.78
C TYR A 279 -4.61 -15.53 7.35
N GLN A 280 -4.80 -16.23 6.22
CA GLN A 280 -6.12 -16.58 5.71
C GLN A 280 -6.69 -17.78 6.49
N ASN A 281 -7.86 -17.57 7.09
CA ASN A 281 -8.64 -18.62 7.75
C ASN A 281 -9.34 -19.53 6.73
N GLU A 282 -9.85 -20.67 7.20
CA GLU A 282 -10.51 -21.66 6.35
C GLU A 282 -11.76 -21.13 5.65
N ASP A 283 -12.46 -20.17 6.27
CA ASP A 283 -13.63 -19.48 5.71
C ASP A 283 -13.26 -18.47 4.60
N GLY A 284 -11.98 -18.22 4.38
CA GLY A 284 -11.47 -17.33 3.33
C GLY A 284 -11.14 -15.92 3.80
N GLY A 285 -11.61 -15.51 4.98
CA GLY A 285 -11.30 -14.21 5.58
C GLY A 285 -9.87 -14.16 6.13
N ILE A 286 -9.38 -12.95 6.41
CA ILE A 286 -8.10 -12.74 7.07
C ILE A 286 -8.32 -12.61 8.56
N LYS A 287 -7.50 -13.34 9.34
CA LYS A 287 -7.56 -13.31 10.80
C LYS A 287 -7.23 -11.92 11.34
N GLY A 288 -8.00 -11.45 12.31
CA GLY A 288 -7.67 -10.33 13.17
C GLY A 288 -6.84 -10.77 14.38
N PHE A 289 -6.70 -9.88 15.37
CA PHE A 289 -5.92 -10.12 16.59
C PHE A 289 -6.44 -11.30 17.43
N ASP A 290 -7.76 -11.53 17.43
CA ASP A 290 -8.39 -12.65 18.15
C ASP A 290 -8.32 -13.98 17.41
N GLY A 291 -7.71 -13.99 16.21
CA GLY A 291 -7.59 -15.15 15.33
C GLY A 291 -8.81 -15.44 14.47
N THR A 292 -9.93 -14.75 14.68
CA THR A 292 -11.14 -14.88 13.85
C THR A 292 -11.07 -13.99 12.63
N SER A 293 -11.82 -14.33 11.57
CA SER A 293 -11.85 -13.53 10.35
C SER A 293 -12.45 -12.15 10.62
N ASN A 294 -11.74 -11.11 10.18
CA ASN A 294 -12.07 -9.73 10.46
C ASN A 294 -12.22 -8.92 9.16
N ALA A 295 -13.21 -8.02 9.12
CA ALA A 295 -13.51 -7.20 7.95
C ALA A 295 -12.36 -6.26 7.58
N MET A 296 -11.76 -5.59 8.57
CA MET A 296 -10.64 -4.69 8.38
C MET A 296 -9.42 -5.39 7.80
N SER A 297 -8.96 -6.46 8.45
CA SER A 297 -7.80 -7.22 7.96
C SER A 297 -8.05 -7.82 6.59
N SER A 298 -9.29 -8.20 6.31
CA SER A 298 -9.70 -8.73 5.02
C SER A 298 -9.64 -7.66 3.91
N TYR A 299 -10.23 -6.47 4.07
CA TYR A 299 -10.22 -5.48 2.98
C TYR A 299 -8.82 -4.90 2.77
N GLN A 300 -8.03 -4.74 3.84
CA GLN A 300 -6.66 -4.25 3.71
C GLN A 300 -5.82 -5.25 2.91
N MET A 301 -5.91 -6.54 3.26
CA MET A 301 -5.18 -7.58 2.53
C MET A 301 -5.68 -7.73 1.09
N LEU A 302 -6.98 -7.60 0.84
CA LEU A 302 -7.53 -7.62 -0.52
C LEU A 302 -6.97 -6.46 -1.35
N ASN A 303 -6.93 -5.24 -0.78
CA ASN A 303 -6.32 -4.08 -1.42
C ASN A 303 -4.83 -4.32 -1.74
N ALA A 304 -4.09 -4.90 -0.79
CA ALA A 304 -2.67 -5.22 -0.95
C ALA A 304 -2.41 -6.24 -2.06
N LEU A 305 -3.20 -7.30 -2.10
CA LEU A 305 -3.10 -8.32 -3.15
C LEU A 305 -3.48 -7.75 -4.52
N ASN A 306 -4.49 -6.88 -4.59
CA ASN A 306 -4.84 -6.18 -5.83
C ASN A 306 -3.69 -5.29 -6.32
N ALA A 307 -3.07 -4.51 -5.44
CA ALA A 307 -1.90 -3.70 -5.76
C ALA A 307 -0.74 -4.56 -6.26
N TYR A 308 -0.45 -5.66 -5.57
CA TYR A 308 0.59 -6.61 -5.97
C TYR A 308 0.31 -7.26 -7.33
N ILE A 309 -0.93 -7.70 -7.58
CA ILE A 309 -1.33 -8.31 -8.85
C ILE A 309 -1.18 -7.32 -10.01
N SER A 310 -1.52 -6.05 -9.81
CA SER A 310 -1.34 -4.99 -10.81
C SER A 310 0.15 -4.74 -11.08
N PHE A 311 0.95 -4.56 -10.02
CA PHE A 311 2.40 -4.43 -10.11
C PHE A 311 3.03 -5.60 -10.88
N ALA A 312 2.66 -6.84 -10.55
CA ALA A 312 3.21 -8.03 -11.17
C ALA A 312 2.87 -8.14 -12.67
N LYS A 313 1.80 -7.48 -13.13
CA LYS A 313 1.41 -7.36 -14.55
C LYS A 313 2.01 -6.13 -15.25
N GLY A 314 2.71 -5.25 -14.53
CA GLY A 314 3.22 -3.98 -15.05
C GLY A 314 2.13 -2.95 -15.31
N GLN A 315 1.08 -2.94 -14.49
CA GLN A 315 -0.05 -2.01 -14.52
C GLN A 315 0.09 -0.92 -13.47
#